data_AF-C4L0J8-F1
#
_entry.id   AF-C4L0J8-F1
#
_cell.length_a   1.000
_cell.length_b   1.000
_cell.length_c   1.000
_cell.angle_alpha   90.00
_cell.angle_beta   90.00
_cell.angle_gamma   90.00
#
_symmetry.space_group_name_H-M   'P 1'
#
loop_
_entity.id
_entity.type
_entity.pdbx_description
1 polymer ?
#
loop_
_entity_poly.entity_id
_entity_poly.type
_entity_poly.pdbx_seq_one_letter_code
_entity_poly.pdbx_strand_id
1 'polypeptide(L)'
;MRTQLSSPLASQVKRRIRAIWGVTDSHYWYPLSTAGRPDVIAFDSDYIEEDDQKIKEIQQWISRRGADVVFELHEDLTLWQIDTDSLDPCYDGRYLERYWFDQHMNWVIYASHESTISFGGNELITSLQSSWPDWQEHLSVIDHRFIE
;
A
#
# COMPACT_ATOMS: atom_id res chain seq x y z
N MET A 1 0.82 -17.58 6.45
CA MET A 1 2.22 -18.05 6.27
C MET A 1 3.02 -16.91 5.68
N ARG A 2 4.22 -16.62 6.20
CA ARG A 2 5.09 -15.56 5.69
C ARG A 2 6.41 -16.15 5.20
N THR A 3 6.73 -15.93 3.93
CA THR A 3 7.90 -16.50 3.27
C THR A 3 8.69 -15.41 2.57
N GLN A 4 9.98 -15.28 2.89
CA GLN A 4 10.86 -14.36 2.18
C GLN A 4 11.12 -14.89 0.76
N LEU A 5 11.01 -14.04 -0.25
CA LEU A 5 11.28 -14.43 -1.64
C LEU A 5 12.78 -14.55 -1.91
N SER A 6 13.13 -15.49 -2.78
CA SER A 6 14.49 -15.64 -3.29
C SER A 6 14.87 -14.49 -4.24
N SER A 7 16.18 -14.20 -4.34
CA SER A 7 16.68 -13.04 -5.08
C SER A 7 16.22 -12.94 -6.55
N PRO A 8 16.15 -14.02 -7.35
CA PRO A 8 15.70 -13.91 -8.74
C PRO A 8 14.22 -13.49 -8.87
N LEU A 9 13.34 -14.13 -8.10
CA LEU A 9 11.91 -13.81 -8.12
C LEU A 9 11.66 -12.42 -7.52
N ALA A 10 12.31 -12.10 -6.39
CA ALA A 10 12.24 -10.79 -5.78
C ALA A 10 12.67 -9.67 -6.73
N SER A 11 13.73 -9.90 -7.52
CA SER A 11 14.20 -8.92 -8.52
C SER A 11 13.18 -8.71 -9.65
N GLN A 12 12.51 -9.76 -10.10
CA GLN A 12 11.45 -9.65 -11.10
C GLN A 12 10.26 -8.86 -10.57
N VAL A 13 9.81 -9.16 -9.35
CA VAL A 13 8.67 -8.49 -8.72
C VAL A 13 8.98 -7.00 -8.48
N LYS A 14 10.16 -6.68 -7.93
CA LYS A 14 10.62 -5.30 -7.72
C LYS A 14 10.66 -4.49 -9.02
N ARG A 15 11.12 -5.09 -10.12
CA ARG A 15 11.09 -4.45 -11.44
C ARG A 15 9.67 -4.13 -11.92
N ARG A 16 8.70 -5.01 -11.63
CA ARG A 16 7.31 -4.82 -12.07
C ARG A 16 6.62 -3.71 -11.28
N ILE A 17 6.73 -3.69 -9.95
CA ILE A 17 6.13 -2.63 -9.15
C ILE A 17 6.74 -1.26 -9.48
N ARG A 18 8.06 -1.18 -9.72
CA ARG A 18 8.70 0.04 -10.21
C ARG A 18 8.12 0.51 -11.54
N ALA A 19 7.95 -0.40 -12.50
CA ALA A 19 7.46 -0.05 -13.83
C ALA A 19 5.98 0.36 -13.85
N ILE A 20 5.15 -0.21 -12.97
CA ILE A 20 3.69 0.00 -12.97
C ILE A 20 3.29 1.14 -12.02
N TRP A 21 3.87 1.16 -10.82
CA TRP A 21 3.49 2.05 -9.72
C TRP A 21 4.53 3.14 -9.44
N GLY A 22 5.70 3.10 -10.07
CA GLY A 22 6.74 4.08 -9.85
C GLY A 22 7.43 3.96 -8.48
N VAL A 23 7.25 2.85 -7.76
CA VAL A 23 7.97 2.57 -6.51
C VAL A 23 9.45 2.40 -6.83
N THR A 24 10.25 3.39 -6.45
CA THR A 24 11.69 3.40 -6.72
C THR A 24 12.49 3.00 -5.48
N ASP A 25 13.82 3.08 -5.56
CA ASP A 25 14.69 2.91 -4.39
C ASP A 25 14.68 4.17 -3.49
N SER A 26 14.10 5.30 -3.95
CA SER A 26 13.71 6.37 -3.03
C SER A 26 12.52 5.86 -2.25
N HIS A 27 12.74 5.61 -0.97
CA HIS A 27 11.83 4.93 -0.06
C HIS A 27 10.41 5.51 0.01
N TYR A 28 10.24 6.75 -0.45
CA TYR A 28 8.97 7.47 -0.49
C TYR A 28 8.15 7.23 -1.76
N TRP A 29 6.86 7.00 -1.55
CA TRP A 29 5.85 7.03 -2.60
C TRP A 29 4.80 8.10 -2.29
N TYR A 30 3.69 8.10 -3.02
CA TYR A 30 2.61 9.04 -2.79
C TYR A 30 2.10 8.97 -1.34
N PRO A 31 1.79 10.09 -0.67
CA PRO A 31 1.82 11.47 -1.17
C PRO A 31 3.16 12.20 -0.99
N LEU A 32 4.17 11.57 -0.38
CA LEU A 32 5.52 12.13 -0.17
C LEU A 32 6.30 12.35 -1.47
N SER A 33 5.97 11.58 -2.52
CA SER A 33 6.48 11.78 -3.87
C SER A 33 5.36 11.78 -4.90
N THR A 34 5.64 12.26 -6.11
CA THR A 34 4.67 12.26 -7.19
C THR A 34 4.54 10.85 -7.78
N ALA A 35 3.40 10.18 -7.62
CA ALA A 35 3.15 8.86 -8.20
C ALA A 35 3.09 8.84 -9.74
N GLY A 36 2.94 10.00 -10.39
CA GLY A 36 2.82 10.11 -11.85
C GLY A 36 1.56 9.46 -12.43
N ARG A 37 0.57 9.15 -11.58
CA ARG A 37 -0.66 8.46 -11.93
C ARG A 37 -1.87 9.16 -11.29
N PRO A 38 -3.06 9.13 -11.94
CA PRO A 38 -4.28 9.73 -11.41
C PRO A 38 -5.05 8.79 -10.46
N ASP A 39 -4.75 7.49 -10.47
CA ASP A 39 -5.44 6.46 -9.69
C ASP A 39 -4.73 6.18 -8.35
N VAL A 40 -4.36 7.24 -7.64
CA VAL A 40 -3.79 7.17 -6.28
C VAL A 40 -4.51 8.13 -5.33
N ILE A 41 -4.62 7.73 -4.07
CA ILE A 41 -5.19 8.51 -2.98
C ILE A 41 -4.44 8.19 -1.68
N ALA A 42 -4.42 9.13 -0.76
CA ALA A 42 -3.77 8.98 0.54
C ALA A 42 -4.72 9.42 1.64
N PHE A 43 -4.73 8.66 2.73
CA PHE A 43 -5.50 8.94 3.93
C PHE A 43 -4.56 9.13 5.11
N ASP A 44 -5.01 9.92 6.09
CA ASP A 44 -4.32 10.02 7.36
C ASP A 44 -4.36 8.61 8.01
N SER A 45 -3.23 8.16 8.57
CA SER A 45 -3.11 6.76 9.00
C SER A 45 -4.09 6.43 10.13
N ASP A 46 -4.34 7.38 11.04
CA ASP A 46 -5.27 7.27 12.17
C ASP A 46 -6.70 6.94 11.73
N TYR A 47 -7.15 7.51 10.60
CA TYR A 47 -8.46 7.25 10.03
C TYR A 47 -8.69 5.75 9.74
N ILE A 48 -7.62 5.01 9.41
CA ILE A 48 -7.69 3.58 9.10
C ILE A 48 -7.28 2.74 10.31
N GLU A 49 -6.23 3.14 11.02
CA GLU A 49 -5.63 2.41 12.14
C GLU A 49 -6.53 2.35 13.37
N GLU A 50 -7.37 3.36 13.60
CA GLU A 50 -8.28 3.40 14.75
C GLU A 50 -9.56 2.56 14.54
N ASP A 51 -9.78 2.03 13.32
CA ASP A 51 -10.96 1.24 12.98
C ASP A 51 -10.59 -0.10 12.32
N ASP A 52 -10.51 -1.15 13.14
CA ASP A 52 -10.30 -2.54 12.72
C ASP A 52 -11.24 -3.00 11.58
N GLN A 53 -12.43 -2.40 11.45
CA GLN A 53 -13.36 -2.75 10.40
C GLN A 53 -12.84 -2.33 9.02
N LYS A 54 -12.12 -1.22 8.91
CA LYS A 54 -11.51 -0.76 7.64
C LYS A 54 -10.40 -1.69 7.17
N ILE A 55 -9.58 -2.18 8.09
CA ILE A 55 -8.55 -3.19 7.79
C ILE A 55 -9.21 -4.46 7.24
N LYS A 56 -10.27 -4.94 7.91
CA LYS A 56 -11.03 -6.11 7.45
C LYS A 56 -11.66 -5.89 6.08
N GLU A 57 -12.16 -4.69 5.79
CA GLU A 57 -12.73 -4.36 4.48
C GLU A 57 -11.69 -4.38 3.36
N ILE A 58 -10.49 -3.86 3.62
CA ILE A 58 -9.35 -3.96 2.69
C ILE A 58 -9.02 -5.43 2.43
N GLN A 59 -8.83 -6.23 3.48
CA GLN A 59 -8.52 -7.65 3.36
C GLN A 59 -9.62 -8.40 2.58
N GLN A 60 -10.90 -8.15 2.88
CA GLN A 60 -12.03 -8.75 2.17
C GLN A 60 -12.07 -8.34 0.69
N TRP A 61 -11.77 -7.08 0.37
CA TRP A 61 -11.71 -6.61 -1.01
C TRP A 61 -10.64 -7.35 -1.81
N ILE A 62 -9.47 -7.59 -1.20
CA ILE A 62 -8.36 -8.33 -1.80
C ILE A 62 -8.73 -9.81 -1.97
N SER A 63 -9.26 -10.45 -0.92
CA SER A 63 -9.65 -11.88 -0.96
C SER A 63 -10.72 -12.16 -2.02
N ARG A 64 -11.72 -11.29 -2.19
CA ARG A 64 -12.78 -11.46 -3.21
C ARG A 64 -12.27 -11.48 -4.65
N ARG A 65 -11.06 -10.95 -4.90
CA ARG A 65 -10.43 -10.91 -6.23
C ARG A 65 -9.52 -12.10 -6.51
N GLY A 66 -9.50 -13.10 -5.62
CA GLY A 66 -8.70 -14.31 -5.78
C GLY A 66 -7.20 -14.08 -5.57
N ALA A 67 -6.83 -12.97 -4.92
CA ALA A 67 -5.49 -12.81 -4.39
C ALA A 67 -5.40 -13.63 -3.10
N ASP A 68 -5.05 -14.92 -3.25
CA ASP A 68 -4.71 -15.80 -2.12
C ASP A 68 -3.33 -15.44 -1.53
N VAL A 69 -2.53 -14.71 -2.31
CA VAL A 69 -1.15 -14.37 -2.02
C VAL A 69 -0.91 -12.89 -2.29
N VAL A 70 -0.37 -12.21 -1.29
CA VAL A 70 0.06 -10.81 -1.37
C VAL A 70 1.57 -10.73 -1.22
N PHE A 71 2.18 -9.82 -1.97
CA PHE A 71 3.57 -9.43 -1.77
C PHE A 71 3.65 -8.26 -0.80
N GLU A 72 4.56 -8.34 0.15
CA GLU A 72 4.89 -7.26 1.08
C GLU A 72 6.35 -6.85 0.85
N LEU A 73 6.56 -5.61 0.41
CA LEU A 73 7.88 -5.02 0.16
C LEU A 73 8.19 -4.02 1.27
N HIS A 74 9.35 -4.17 1.89
CA HIS A 74 9.84 -3.27 2.94
C HIS A 74 10.79 -2.21 2.37
N GLU A 75 11.00 -1.14 3.14
CA GLU A 75 11.96 -0.08 2.82
C GLU A 75 13.36 -0.60 2.46
N ASP A 76 13.83 -1.63 3.17
CA ASP A 76 15.13 -2.28 2.95
C ASP A 76 15.19 -3.17 1.70
N LEU A 77 14.14 -3.12 0.88
CA LEU A 77 13.94 -3.89 -0.35
C LEU A 77 13.82 -5.41 -0.13
N THR A 78 13.58 -5.86 1.10
CA THR A 78 13.18 -7.23 1.37
C THR A 78 11.74 -7.44 0.92
N LEU A 79 11.51 -8.58 0.27
CA LEU A 79 10.23 -8.93 -0.31
C LEU A 79 9.73 -10.22 0.30
N TRP A 80 8.49 -10.18 0.78
CA TRP A 80 7.82 -11.27 1.43
C TRP A 80 6.59 -11.66 0.66
N GLN A 81 6.24 -12.93 0.74
CA GLN A 81 4.96 -13.48 0.35
C GLN A 81 4.17 -13.73 1.63
N ILE A 82 2.98 -13.15 1.72
CA ILE A 82 2.08 -13.28 2.86
C ILE A 82 0.69 -13.73 2.40
N ASP A 83 -0.06 -14.30 3.34
CA ASP A 83 -1.49 -14.55 3.15
C ASP A 83 -2.24 -13.21 3.29
N THR A 84 -3.37 -13.08 2.59
CA THR A 84 -4.16 -11.83 2.57
C THR A 84 -4.68 -11.41 3.94
N ASP A 85 -4.97 -12.37 4.82
CA ASP A 85 -5.39 -12.11 6.21
C ASP A 85 -4.27 -11.55 7.10
N SER A 86 -3.03 -11.68 6.65
CA SER A 86 -1.83 -11.19 7.32
C SER A 86 -1.43 -9.79 6.84
N LEU A 87 -2.11 -9.25 5.83
CA LEU A 87 -1.92 -7.87 5.38
C LEU A 87 -2.46 -6.93 6.46
N ASP A 88 -1.58 -6.05 6.92
CA ASP A 88 -1.88 -5.04 7.92
C ASP A 88 -1.20 -3.73 7.50
N PRO A 89 -1.96 -2.76 6.95
CA PRO A 89 -1.41 -1.49 6.50
C PRO A 89 -1.17 -0.51 7.64
N CYS A 90 -1.24 -0.95 8.90
CA CYS A 90 -0.97 -0.11 10.06
C CYS A 90 0.53 0.05 10.33
N TYR A 91 0.90 1.25 10.77
CA TYR A 91 2.22 1.56 11.26
C TYR A 91 2.34 1.18 12.74
N ASP A 92 3.01 0.06 13.03
CA ASP A 92 3.23 -0.42 14.40
C ASP A 92 4.46 0.20 15.10
N GLY A 93 5.09 1.21 14.49
CA GLY A 93 6.31 1.85 15.00
C GLY A 93 7.57 0.97 14.98
N ARG A 94 7.48 -0.28 14.47
CA ARG A 94 8.59 -1.24 14.48
C ARG A 94 9.22 -1.44 13.12
N TYR A 95 8.46 -1.29 12.04
CA TYR A 95 8.98 -1.37 10.69
C TYR A 95 8.67 -0.12 9.90
N LEU A 96 9.59 0.17 8.99
CA LEU A 96 9.65 1.32 8.10
C LEU A 96 8.56 1.25 7.02
N GLU A 97 8.68 2.09 6.00
CA GLU A 97 7.88 2.11 4.78
C GLU A 97 7.54 0.70 4.26
N ARG A 98 6.26 0.43 4.03
CA ARG A 98 5.78 -0.88 3.56
C ARG A 98 4.81 -0.75 2.41
N TYR A 99 4.95 -1.65 1.44
CA TYR A 99 4.08 -1.74 0.28
C TYR A 99 3.44 -3.12 0.20
N TRP A 100 2.16 -3.17 -0.15
CA TRP A 100 1.43 -4.40 -0.43
C TRP A 100 0.81 -4.37 -1.82
N PHE A 101 0.87 -5.49 -2.52
CA PHE A 101 0.35 -5.63 -3.87
C PHE A 101 0.27 -7.11 -4.26
N ASP A 102 -0.45 -7.44 -5.32
CA ASP A 102 -0.53 -8.81 -5.83
C ASP A 102 0.30 -9.03 -7.10
N GLN A 103 0.26 -10.26 -7.62
CA GLN A 103 0.92 -10.62 -8.86
C GLN A 103 0.36 -9.90 -10.10
N HIS A 104 -0.87 -9.38 -10.06
CA HIS A 104 -1.52 -8.71 -11.18
C HIS A 104 -1.14 -7.22 -11.24
N MET A 105 -0.77 -6.63 -10.11
CA MET A 105 -0.37 -5.22 -9.98
C MET A 105 -1.50 -4.26 -10.33
N ASN A 106 -2.75 -4.68 -10.11
CA ASN A 106 -3.94 -3.85 -10.33
C ASN A 106 -4.20 -2.87 -9.18
N TRP A 107 -3.51 -3.07 -8.06
CA TRP A 107 -3.56 -2.23 -6.88
C TRP A 107 -2.21 -2.23 -6.18
N VAL A 108 -2.02 -1.24 -5.31
CA VAL A 108 -0.92 -1.18 -4.35
C VAL A 108 -1.41 -0.43 -3.11
N ILE A 109 -0.95 -0.86 -1.94
CA ILE A 109 -1.16 -0.16 -0.67
C ILE A 109 0.22 0.22 -0.16
N TYR A 110 0.35 1.39 0.44
CA TYR A 110 1.60 1.89 0.97
C TYR A 110 1.34 2.54 2.32
N ALA A 111 2.01 2.07 3.35
CA ALA A 111 1.97 2.67 4.68
C ALA A 111 3.30 3.36 4.95
N SER A 112 3.22 4.65 5.28
CA SER A 112 4.38 5.50 5.50
C SER A 112 4.59 5.83 6.97
N HIS A 113 5.85 6.10 7.33
CA HIS A 113 6.19 6.63 8.65
C HIS A 113 5.68 8.07 8.86
N GLU A 114 5.31 8.76 7.79
CA GLU A 114 4.78 10.14 7.83
C GLU A 114 3.26 10.16 8.08
N SER A 115 2.75 9.18 8.84
CA SER A 115 1.34 9.05 9.25
C SER A 115 0.35 9.06 8.08
N THR A 116 0.69 8.40 6.97
CA THR A 116 -0.20 8.27 5.82
C THR A 116 -0.26 6.85 5.29
N ILE A 117 -1.45 6.47 4.80
CA ILE A 117 -1.67 5.23 4.08
C ILE A 117 -2.24 5.55 2.70
N SER A 118 -1.49 5.17 1.67
CA SER A 118 -1.84 5.39 0.27
C SER A 118 -2.36 4.15 -0.41
N PHE A 119 -3.30 4.37 -1.30
CA PHE A 119 -3.93 3.35 -2.12
C PHE A 119 -3.78 3.72 -3.59
N GLY A 120 -3.29 2.78 -4.38
CA GLY A 120 -3.26 2.85 -5.83
C GLY A 120 -4.23 1.84 -6.42
N GLY A 121 -4.90 2.23 -7.51
CA GLY A 121 -5.78 1.36 -8.29
C GLY A 121 -7.24 1.77 -8.17
N ASN A 122 -7.84 2.11 -9.30
CA ASN A 122 -9.18 2.71 -9.36
C ASN A 122 -10.27 1.84 -8.71
N GLU A 123 -10.23 0.52 -8.91
CA GLU A 123 -11.23 -0.38 -8.31
C GLU A 123 -11.13 -0.47 -6.78
N LEU A 124 -9.92 -0.40 -6.24
CA LEU A 124 -9.70 -0.40 -4.79
C LEU A 124 -10.25 0.89 -4.22
N ILE A 125 -9.78 2.01 -4.74
CA ILE A 125 -10.18 3.36 -4.31
C ILE A 125 -11.70 3.53 -4.37
N THR A 126 -12.32 3.18 -5.49
CA THR A 126 -13.80 3.29 -5.65
C THR A 126 -14.53 2.46 -4.60
N SER A 127 -14.03 1.27 -4.27
CA SER A 127 -14.66 0.42 -3.27
C SER A 127 -14.52 1.00 -1.86
N LEU A 128 -13.34 1.52 -1.51
CA LEU A 128 -13.12 2.14 -0.19
C LEU A 128 -14.02 3.38 -0.02
N GLN A 129 -14.04 4.26 -1.02
CA GLN A 129 -14.91 5.46 -1.03
C GLN A 129 -16.40 5.13 -0.95
N SER A 130 -16.83 3.96 -1.44
CA SER A 130 -18.23 3.53 -1.35
C SER A 130 -18.57 2.97 0.04
N SER A 131 -17.59 2.41 0.74
CA SER A 131 -17.76 1.86 2.10
C SER A 131 -17.58 2.93 3.19
N TRP A 132 -16.80 3.96 2.93
CA TRP A 132 -16.34 4.93 3.93
C TRP A 132 -16.97 6.31 3.67
N PRO A 133 -18.16 6.61 4.20
CA PRO A 133 -18.94 7.78 3.78
C PRO A 133 -18.29 9.15 4.08
N ASP A 134 -17.35 9.19 5.01
CA ASP A 134 -16.61 10.36 5.51
C ASP A 134 -15.21 10.48 4.91
N TRP A 135 -14.84 9.65 3.93
CA TRP A 135 -13.47 9.52 3.42
C TRP A 135 -12.83 10.85 2.98
N GLN A 136 -13.62 11.82 2.48
CA GLN A 136 -13.10 13.10 2.02
C GLN A 136 -12.50 13.96 3.15
N GLU A 137 -12.96 13.78 4.39
CA GLU A 137 -12.51 14.56 5.55
C GLU A 137 -11.15 14.09 6.08
N HIS A 138 -10.71 12.91 5.63
CA HIS A 138 -9.52 12.21 6.12
C HIS A 138 -8.46 12.00 5.03
N LEU A 139 -8.55 12.79 3.96
CA LEU A 139 -7.56 12.78 2.90
C LEU A 139 -6.27 13.44 3.37
N SER A 140 -5.17 12.71 3.31
CA SER A 140 -3.86 13.31 3.43
C SER A 140 -3.50 14.04 2.16
N VAL A 141 -3.15 15.31 2.33
CA VAL A 141 -2.40 16.09 1.36
C VAL A 141 -1.04 16.34 1.94
N ILE A 142 -0.04 15.51 1.59
CA ILE A 142 1.32 15.87 1.98
C ILE A 142 1.81 17.02 1.09
N ASP A 143 1.93 18.13 1.78
CA ASP A 143 2.47 19.42 1.39
C ASP A 143 3.88 19.26 0.79
N HIS A 144 4.19 20.08 -0.22
CA HIS A 144 5.44 20.09 -0.99
C HIS A 144 6.70 20.44 -0.17
N ARG A 145 6.64 20.36 1.16
CA ARG A 145 7.70 20.76 2.11
C ARG A 145 8.79 19.71 2.32
N PHE A 146 8.65 18.50 1.78
CA PHE A 146 9.67 17.44 1.86
C PHE A 146 10.48 17.24 0.57
N ILE A 147 10.35 18.17 -0.38
CA ILE A 147 11.28 18.30 -1.51
C ILE A 147 12.39 19.28 -1.05
N GLU A 148 13.43 18.76 -0.39
CA GLU A 148 14.74 19.43 -0.30
C GLU A 148 15.63 19.04 -1.48
#